data_AF-A0A1I0UC84-F1
#
_entry.id   AF-A0A1I0UC84-F1
#
_cell.length_a   1.000
_cell.length_b   1.000
_cell.length_c   1.000
_cell.angle_alpha   90.00
_cell.angle_beta   90.00
_cell.angle_gamma   90.00
#
_symmetry.space_group_name_H-M   'P 1'
#
loop_
_entity.id
_entity.type
_entity.pdbx_description
1 polymer ?
#
loop_
_entity_poly.entity_id
_entity_poly.type
_entity_poly.pdbx_seq_one_letter_code
_entity_poly.pdbx_strand_id
1 'polypeptide(L)'
;MSDVGQIERKAQNRVVALFRDQLGYEYLGNWEYREGNSNVETALLAQNLRARGYDDNLINRALDQLGKAASVGAGHDLYEANKDVYGLLRYGVKVKPGVGEQTETVWLIDWKNPEANHFVVVEEVTVAGQHTKRPDVVLYVNGLALATLELKRSKVAVSEGIRQTIGNQKA
;
A
#
# COMPACT_ATOMS: atom_id res chain seq x y z
N MET A 1 3.17 -7.11 30.70
CA MET A 1 3.40 -7.56 29.30
C MET A 1 4.36 -8.73 29.33
N SER A 2 4.04 -9.84 28.66
CA SER A 2 4.92 -11.02 28.65
C SER A 2 6.23 -10.74 27.88
N ASP A 3 7.34 -11.33 28.32
CA ASP A 3 8.66 -11.22 27.67
C ASP A 3 8.65 -11.66 26.19
N VAL A 4 7.61 -12.38 25.78
CA VAL A 4 7.44 -12.91 24.43
C VAL A 4 7.30 -11.79 23.40
N GLY A 5 6.47 -10.77 23.66
CA GLY A 5 6.24 -9.67 22.70
C GLY A 5 7.39 -8.66 22.61
N GLN A 6 8.28 -8.62 23.61
CA GLN A 6 9.39 -7.67 23.65
C GLN A 6 10.46 -7.94 22.57
N ILE A 7 10.71 -9.20 22.23
CA ILE A 7 11.73 -9.57 21.24
C ILE A 7 11.25 -9.26 19.82
N GLU A 8 9.99 -9.56 19.50
CA GLU A 8 9.39 -9.24 18.20
C GLU A 8 9.32 -7.72 18.01
N ARG A 9 8.88 -6.97 19.03
CA ARG A 9 8.91 -5.51 19.00
C ARG A 9 10.32 -4.95 18.78
N LYS A 10 11.36 -5.53 19.40
CA LYS A 10 12.75 -5.11 19.13
C LYS A 10 13.17 -5.35 17.68
N ALA A 11 12.75 -6.45 17.06
CA ALA A 11 13.02 -6.72 15.66
C ALA A 11 12.28 -5.72 14.75
N GLN A 12 11.01 -5.46 15.01
CA GLN A 12 10.19 -4.48 14.31
C GLN A 12 10.79 -3.07 14.37
N ASN A 13 11.14 -2.60 15.57
CA ASN A 13 11.76 -1.29 15.75
C ASN A 13 13.05 -1.14 14.93
N ARG A 14 13.86 -2.20 14.84
CA ARG A 14 15.09 -2.20 14.02
C ARG A 14 14.79 -2.13 12.53
N VAL A 15 13.77 -2.84 12.06
CA VAL A 15 13.34 -2.81 10.65
C VAL A 15 12.78 -1.43 10.30
N VAL A 16 11.92 -0.86 11.13
CA VAL A 16 11.39 0.50 10.93
C VAL A 16 12.51 1.54 10.93
N ALA A 17 13.46 1.44 11.86
CA ALA A 17 14.63 2.32 11.89
C ALA A 17 15.49 2.19 10.62
N LEU A 18 15.67 0.98 10.08
CA LEU A 18 16.37 0.80 8.80
C LEU A 18 15.67 1.56 7.66
N PHE A 19 14.34 1.41 7.52
CA PHE A 19 13.58 2.08 6.48
C PHE A 19 13.63 3.61 6.62
N ARG A 20 13.44 4.11 7.84
CA ARG A 20 13.44 5.55 8.12
C ARG A 20 14.82 6.19 8.02
N ASP A 21 15.81 5.62 8.72
CA ASP A 21 17.10 6.28 8.96
C ASP A 21 18.13 6.01 7.86
N GLN A 22 17.97 4.94 7.08
CA GLN A 22 18.93 4.55 6.04
C GLN A 22 18.34 4.51 4.64
N LEU A 23 17.08 4.10 4.49
CA LEU A 23 16.44 3.97 3.18
C LEU A 23 15.57 5.19 2.80
N GLY A 24 15.41 6.17 3.70
CA GLY A 24 14.73 7.43 3.42
C GLY A 24 13.20 7.34 3.34
N TYR A 25 12.59 6.30 3.91
CA TYR A 25 11.14 6.19 3.97
C TYR A 25 10.59 7.13 5.04
N GLU A 26 9.47 7.80 4.76
CA GLU A 26 8.73 8.52 5.78
C GLU A 26 8.04 7.52 6.72
N TYR A 27 8.16 7.74 8.03
CA TYR A 27 7.49 6.92 9.03
C TYR A 27 6.21 7.62 9.50
N LEU A 28 5.05 6.99 9.25
CA LEU A 28 3.73 7.54 9.64
C LEU A 28 3.17 6.97 10.95
N GLY A 29 4.01 6.33 11.75
CA GLY A 29 3.62 5.82 13.05
C GLY A 29 3.04 4.41 13.03
N ASN A 30 2.29 4.12 14.09
CA ASN A 30 1.59 2.87 14.31
C ASN A 30 0.09 3.07 14.05
N TRP A 31 -0.50 2.24 13.20
CA TRP A 31 -1.90 2.35 12.77
C TRP A 31 -2.79 1.24 13.35
N GLU A 32 -2.40 0.67 14.49
CA GLU A 32 -3.11 -0.43 15.16
C GLU A 32 -4.58 -0.09 15.44
N TYR A 33 -4.81 1.13 15.90
CA TYR A 33 -6.12 1.66 16.30
C TYR A 33 -6.62 2.79 15.42
N ARG A 34 -5.95 3.04 14.28
CA ARG A 34 -6.38 4.06 13.32
C ARG A 34 -7.64 3.57 12.60
N GLU A 35 -8.67 4.41 12.58
CA GLU A 35 -9.89 4.13 11.82
C GLU A 35 -9.67 4.37 10.31
N GLY A 36 -10.31 3.56 9.48
CA GLY A 36 -10.32 3.75 8.02
C GLY A 36 -9.02 3.40 7.30
N ASN A 37 -8.15 2.57 7.90
CA ASN A 37 -6.96 2.05 7.22
C ASN A 37 -7.34 1.35 5.92
N SER A 38 -6.57 1.63 4.86
CA SER A 38 -6.81 1.10 3.52
C SER A 38 -5.51 0.62 2.88
N ASN A 39 -5.62 -0.26 1.88
CA ASN A 39 -4.53 -0.58 0.98
C ASN A 39 -4.26 0.56 -0.03
N VAL A 40 -5.20 1.49 -0.19
CA VAL A 40 -5.07 2.70 -1.00
C VAL A 40 -5.37 3.92 -0.14
N GLU A 41 -4.31 4.64 0.26
CA GLU A 41 -4.38 5.93 0.94
C GLU A 41 -4.46 7.05 -0.12
N THR A 42 -5.69 7.35 -0.56
CA THR A 42 -5.96 8.29 -1.67
C THR A 42 -5.40 9.69 -1.45
N ALA A 43 -5.32 10.15 -0.20
CA ALA A 43 -4.74 11.45 0.14
C ALA A 43 -3.23 11.50 -0.18
N LEU A 44 -2.47 10.46 0.19
CA LEU A 44 -1.04 10.36 -0.09
C LEU A 44 -0.79 10.23 -1.59
N LEU A 45 -1.62 9.44 -2.29
CA LEU A 45 -1.55 9.29 -3.74
C LEU A 45 -1.81 10.61 -4.45
N ALA A 46 -2.87 11.32 -4.07
CA ALA A 46 -3.19 12.63 -4.64
C ALA A 46 -2.10 13.66 -4.36
N GLN A 47 -1.53 13.68 -3.14
CA GLN A 47 -0.41 14.56 -2.80
C GLN A 47 0.80 14.31 -3.71
N ASN A 48 1.20 13.05 -3.88
CA ASN A 48 2.33 12.71 -4.75
C ASN A 48 2.03 13.04 -6.22
N LEU A 49 0.83 12.75 -6.71
CA LEU A 49 0.45 13.08 -8.09
C LEU A 49 0.47 14.61 -8.35
N ARG A 50 -0.01 15.42 -7.40
CA ARG A 50 0.09 16.89 -7.49
C ARG A 50 1.54 17.36 -7.50
N ALA A 51 2.38 16.79 -6.64
CA ALA A 51 3.82 17.12 -6.60
C ALA A 51 4.53 16.79 -7.93
N ARG A 52 4.02 15.79 -8.67
CA ARG A 52 4.47 15.44 -10.02
C ARG A 52 3.80 16.23 -11.15
N GLY A 53 2.93 17.18 -10.82
CA GLY A 53 2.35 18.14 -11.77
C GLY A 53 1.03 17.73 -12.42
N TYR A 54 0.38 16.65 -11.97
CA TYR A 54 -0.97 16.32 -12.44
C TYR A 54 -2.00 17.28 -11.86
N ASP A 55 -2.97 17.72 -12.66
CA ASP A 55 -4.10 18.52 -12.18
C ASP A 55 -5.15 17.68 -11.45
N ASP A 56 -5.97 18.35 -10.63
CA ASP A 56 -6.96 17.68 -9.80
C ASP A 56 -8.03 16.90 -10.58
N ASN A 57 -8.38 17.31 -11.81
CA ASN A 57 -9.38 16.57 -12.60
C ASN A 57 -8.81 15.24 -13.07
N LEU A 58 -7.56 15.23 -13.54
CA LEU A 58 -6.85 14.00 -13.89
C LEU A 58 -6.68 13.08 -12.67
N ILE A 59 -6.29 13.65 -11.53
CA ILE A 59 -6.11 12.91 -10.28
C ILE A 59 -7.42 12.25 -9.85
N ASN A 60 -8.51 13.02 -9.76
CA ASN A 60 -9.81 12.49 -9.32
C ASN A 60 -10.29 11.36 -10.23
N ARG A 61 -10.17 11.52 -11.55
CA ARG A 61 -10.52 10.46 -12.52
C ARG A 61 -9.62 9.23 -12.38
N ALA A 62 -8.33 9.41 -12.09
CA ALA A 62 -7.41 8.30 -11.88
C ALA A 62 -7.74 7.54 -10.58
N LEU A 63 -8.06 8.26 -9.50
CA LEU A 63 -8.52 7.69 -8.23
C LEU A 63 -9.83 6.92 -8.40
N ASP A 64 -10.78 7.45 -9.17
CA ASP A 64 -12.04 6.75 -9.48
C ASP A 64 -11.80 5.44 -10.24
N GLN A 65 -10.93 5.45 -11.25
CA GLN A 65 -10.58 4.23 -12.00
C GLN A 65 -9.84 3.23 -11.12
N LEU A 66 -8.90 3.68 -10.29
CA LEU A 66 -8.19 2.84 -9.34
C LEU A 66 -9.14 2.22 -8.30
N GLY A 67 -10.08 3.01 -7.76
CA GLY A 67 -11.07 2.52 -6.80
C GLY A 67 -11.98 1.45 -7.39
N LYS A 68 -12.38 1.61 -8.66
CA LYS A 68 -13.14 0.59 -9.40
C LYS A 68 -12.32 -0.68 -9.62
N ALA A 69 -11.06 -0.54 -10.07
CA ALA A 69 -10.16 -1.68 -10.27
C ALA A 69 -9.86 -2.44 -8.96
N ALA A 70 -9.74 -1.72 -7.84
CA ALA A 70 -9.47 -2.33 -6.54
C ALA A 70 -10.71 -2.92 -5.85
N SER A 71 -11.92 -2.69 -6.38
CA SER A 71 -13.15 -3.18 -5.78
C SER A 71 -13.28 -4.70 -5.92
N VAL A 72 -13.76 -5.39 -4.88
CA VAL A 72 -14.01 -6.85 -4.92
C VAL A 72 -15.50 -7.08 -4.69
N GLY A 73 -16.13 -7.93 -5.50
CA GLY A 73 -17.58 -8.15 -5.46
C GLY A 73 -18.04 -9.34 -6.31
N ALA A 74 -19.36 -9.46 -6.49
CA ALA A 74 -19.94 -10.56 -7.26
C ALA A 74 -19.47 -10.52 -8.72
N GLY A 75 -18.66 -11.51 -9.12
CA GLY A 75 -18.08 -11.60 -10.46
C GLY A 75 -16.74 -10.87 -10.65
N HIS A 76 -16.20 -10.23 -9.60
CA HIS A 76 -14.89 -9.60 -9.62
C HIS A 76 -14.15 -9.97 -8.33
N ASP A 77 -13.40 -11.06 -8.40
CA ASP A 77 -12.69 -11.60 -7.25
C ASP A 77 -11.38 -10.86 -6.97
N LEU A 78 -10.69 -11.26 -5.91
CA LEU A 78 -9.43 -10.66 -5.51
C LEU A 78 -8.35 -10.79 -6.60
N TYR A 79 -8.38 -11.86 -7.40
CA TYR A 79 -7.40 -12.04 -8.47
C TYR A 79 -7.64 -11.05 -9.60
N GLU A 80 -8.87 -10.92 -10.08
CA GLU A 80 -9.22 -9.94 -11.13
C GLU A 80 -8.96 -8.50 -10.65
N ALA A 81 -9.31 -8.17 -9.39
CA ALA A 81 -8.99 -6.85 -8.84
C ALA A 81 -7.47 -6.57 -8.81
N ASN A 82 -6.66 -7.53 -8.37
CA ASN A 82 -5.20 -7.37 -8.39
C ASN A 82 -4.64 -7.26 -9.81
N LYS A 83 -5.20 -8.00 -10.77
CA LYS A 83 -4.80 -7.96 -12.18
C LYS A 83 -5.13 -6.62 -12.82
N ASP A 84 -6.31 -6.07 -12.53
CA ASP A 84 -6.72 -4.75 -13.01
C ASP A 84 -5.86 -3.64 -12.40
N VAL A 85 -5.64 -3.66 -11.08
CA VAL A 85 -4.74 -2.74 -10.38
C VAL A 85 -3.32 -2.85 -10.96
N TYR A 86 -2.80 -4.07 -11.15
CA TYR A 86 -1.49 -4.28 -11.79
C TYR A 86 -1.42 -3.66 -13.18
N GLY A 87 -2.49 -3.78 -13.98
CA GLY A 87 -2.60 -3.13 -15.28
C GLY A 87 -2.45 -1.61 -15.18
N LEU A 88 -3.15 -0.98 -14.23
CA LEU A 88 -3.03 0.46 -13.97
C LEU A 88 -1.63 0.88 -13.51
N LEU A 89 -0.98 0.09 -12.64
CA LEU A 89 0.38 0.35 -12.19
C LEU A 89 1.38 0.27 -13.35
N ARG A 90 1.25 -0.75 -14.21
CA ARG A 90 2.23 -1.07 -15.25
C ARG A 90 2.08 -0.21 -16.51
N TYR A 91 0.85 0.13 -16.88
CA TYR A 91 0.53 0.78 -18.15
C TYR A 91 -0.03 2.20 -17.99
N GLY A 92 -0.17 2.66 -16.73
CA GLY A 92 -0.73 3.96 -16.41
C GLY A 92 -2.26 4.01 -16.55
N VAL A 93 -2.86 5.00 -15.91
CA VAL A 93 -4.30 5.23 -15.91
C VAL A 93 -4.65 6.18 -17.05
N LYS A 94 -5.42 5.69 -18.02
CA LYS A 94 -5.80 6.49 -19.20
C LYS A 94 -7.08 7.28 -18.89
N VAL A 95 -6.96 8.59 -18.83
CA VAL A 95 -8.05 9.50 -18.45
C VAL A 95 -8.15 10.65 -19.45
N LYS A 96 -9.34 11.22 -19.60
CA LYS A 96 -9.57 12.44 -20.38
C LYS A 96 -9.90 13.56 -19.40
N PRO A 97 -9.22 14.72 -19.42
CA PRO A 97 -9.53 15.82 -18.50
C PRO A 97 -10.99 16.31 -18.68
N GLY A 98 -11.43 16.44 -19.93
CA GLY A 98 -12.77 16.91 -20.30
C GLY A 98 -13.34 16.31 -21.59
N VAL A 99 -14.56 16.73 -21.94
CA VAL A 99 -15.23 16.32 -23.19
C VAL A 99 -14.55 17.03 -24.36
N GLY A 100 -14.11 16.26 -25.37
CA GLY A 100 -13.37 16.80 -26.51
C GLY A 100 -11.86 16.95 -26.28
N GLU A 101 -11.38 16.68 -25.06
CA GLU A 101 -9.95 16.71 -24.74
C GLU A 101 -9.27 15.38 -25.06
N GLN A 102 -7.95 15.46 -25.26
CA GLN A 102 -7.13 14.30 -25.56
C GLN A 102 -6.98 13.40 -24.33
N THR A 103 -6.77 12.11 -24.58
CA THR A 103 -6.48 11.16 -23.50
C THR A 103 -5.06 11.40 -22.99
N GLU A 104 -4.94 11.52 -21.68
CA GLU A 104 -3.69 11.60 -20.94
C GLU A 104 -3.46 10.34 -20.11
N THR A 105 -2.20 10.09 -19.74
CA THR A 105 -1.83 8.94 -18.93
C THR A 105 -1.28 9.41 -17.58
N VAL A 106 -1.98 9.03 -16.52
CA VAL A 106 -1.57 9.29 -15.14
C VAL A 106 -0.82 8.08 -14.61
N TRP A 107 0.43 8.28 -14.21
CA TRP A 107 1.28 7.22 -13.68
C TRP A 107 1.15 7.14 -12.16
N LEU A 108 0.50 6.10 -11.65
CA LEU A 108 0.36 5.90 -10.20
C LEU A 108 1.71 5.72 -9.50
N ILE A 109 2.67 5.08 -10.20
CA ILE A 109 4.08 4.97 -9.80
C ILE A 109 4.92 5.66 -10.88
N ASP A 110 5.86 6.52 -10.47
CA ASP A 110 6.86 7.05 -11.36
C ASP A 110 7.97 6.01 -11.57
N TRP A 111 7.81 5.21 -12.63
CA TRP A 111 8.81 4.21 -13.02
C TRP A 111 10.03 4.82 -13.71
N LYS A 112 9.92 6.06 -14.21
CA LYS A 112 10.99 6.73 -14.94
C LYS A 112 11.98 7.36 -13.96
N ASN A 113 11.45 7.98 -12.90
CA ASN A 113 12.21 8.65 -11.84
C ASN A 113 11.76 8.07 -10.48
N PRO A 114 12.29 6.91 -10.06
CA PRO A 114 11.84 6.23 -8.84
C PRO A 114 11.89 7.10 -7.57
N GLU A 115 12.84 8.04 -7.50
CA GLU A 115 13.01 9.00 -6.41
C GLU A 115 11.90 10.05 -6.29
N ALA A 116 11.08 10.23 -7.34
CA ALA A 116 9.90 11.09 -7.30
C ALA A 116 8.69 10.42 -6.61
N ASN A 117 8.81 9.13 -6.26
CA ASN A 117 7.79 8.43 -5.48
C ASN A 117 7.93 8.74 -3.99
N HIS A 118 6.78 8.77 -3.32
CA HIS A 118 6.68 8.92 -1.88
C HIS A 118 6.71 7.55 -1.20
N PHE A 119 7.83 7.22 -0.57
CA PHE A 119 8.02 5.95 0.14
C PHE A 119 7.69 6.11 1.62
N VAL A 120 6.80 5.25 2.12
CA VAL A 120 6.28 5.32 3.48
C VAL A 120 6.34 3.96 4.17
N VAL A 121 6.74 3.95 5.44
CA VAL A 121 6.73 2.78 6.33
C VAL A 121 5.77 3.00 7.50
N VAL A 122 4.95 2.01 7.79
CA VAL A 122 3.91 2.06 8.83
C VAL A 122 3.91 0.77 9.63
N GLU A 123 3.70 0.85 10.94
CA GLU A 123 3.55 -0.30 11.83
C GLU A 123 2.08 -0.68 12.06
N GLU A 124 1.82 -1.98 12.20
CA GLU A 124 0.55 -2.54 12.73
C GLU A 124 -0.71 -2.05 12.00
N VAL A 125 -0.71 -2.02 10.67
CA VAL A 125 -1.88 -1.52 9.92
C VAL A 125 -3.05 -2.49 10.05
N THR A 126 -4.02 -2.17 10.92
CA THR A 126 -5.22 -3.00 11.11
C THR A 126 -6.22 -2.71 10.00
N VAL A 127 -6.50 -3.70 9.14
CA VAL A 127 -7.57 -3.64 8.14
C VAL A 127 -8.75 -4.49 8.62
N ALA A 128 -9.90 -3.85 8.81
CA ALA A 128 -11.14 -4.51 9.18
C ALA A 128 -11.81 -5.15 7.95
N GLY A 129 -12.31 -6.37 8.10
CA GLY A 129 -12.98 -7.16 7.06
C GLY A 129 -13.64 -8.39 7.67
N GLN A 130 -13.98 -9.41 6.87
CA GLN A 130 -14.49 -10.68 7.42
C GLN A 130 -13.49 -11.31 8.41
N HIS A 131 -12.19 -11.17 8.12
CA HIS A 131 -11.11 -11.46 9.04
C HIS A 131 -10.27 -10.21 9.23
N THR A 132 -10.10 -9.78 10.48
CA THR A 132 -9.20 -8.67 10.81
C THR A 132 -7.77 -9.10 10.49
N LYS A 133 -7.06 -8.28 9.71
CA LYS A 133 -5.67 -8.49 9.35
C LYS A 133 -4.83 -7.34 9.90
N ARG A 134 -3.66 -7.67 10.44
CA ARG A 134 -2.72 -6.70 10.97
C ARG A 134 -1.30 -7.16 10.65
N PRO A 135 -0.73 -6.72 9.52
CA PRO A 135 0.67 -6.94 9.23
C PRO A 135 1.54 -6.11 10.18
N ASP A 136 2.69 -6.64 10.59
CA ASP A 136 3.58 -5.94 11.52
C ASP A 136 4.13 -4.63 10.92
N VAL A 137 4.51 -4.67 9.65
CA VAL A 137 4.98 -3.51 8.89
C VAL A 137 4.36 -3.49 7.49
N VAL A 138 3.89 -2.33 7.04
CA VAL A 138 3.39 -2.10 5.68
C VAL A 138 4.21 -1.01 5.02
N LEU A 139 4.59 -1.26 3.77
CA LEU A 139 5.31 -0.32 2.92
C LEU A 139 4.35 0.23 1.87
N TYR A 140 4.17 1.55 1.89
CA TYR A 140 3.39 2.28 0.91
C TYR A 140 4.31 2.99 -0.08
N VAL A 141 3.90 3.01 -1.35
CA VAL A 141 4.51 3.85 -2.39
C VAL A 141 3.41 4.72 -2.98
N ASN A 142 3.54 6.04 -2.86
CA ASN A 142 2.51 7.01 -3.24
C ASN A 142 1.15 6.71 -2.60
N GLY A 143 1.12 6.21 -1.36
CA GLY A 143 -0.13 5.80 -0.71
C GLY A 143 -0.70 4.44 -1.14
N LEU A 144 0.02 3.66 -1.97
CA LEU A 144 -0.38 2.30 -2.35
C LEU A 144 0.39 1.28 -1.52
N ALA A 145 -0.30 0.42 -0.77
CA ALA A 145 0.33 -0.67 -0.03
C ALA A 145 0.89 -1.71 -1.02
N LEU A 146 2.21 -1.75 -1.20
CA LEU A 146 2.86 -2.65 -2.17
C LEU A 146 3.61 -3.81 -1.51
N ALA A 147 3.97 -3.68 -0.23
CA ALA A 147 4.61 -4.76 0.49
C ALA A 147 4.18 -4.79 1.96
N THR A 148 4.13 -5.99 2.51
CA THR A 148 3.97 -6.23 3.95
C THR A 148 5.14 -7.07 4.44
N LEU A 149 5.58 -6.81 5.67
CA LEU A 149 6.61 -7.59 6.33
C LEU A 149 6.01 -8.20 7.59
N GLU A 150 6.17 -9.51 7.73
CA GLU A 150 5.80 -10.28 8.91
C GLU A 150 7.09 -10.69 9.64
N LEU A 151 7.17 -10.35 10.92
CA LEU A 151 8.33 -10.57 11.75
C LEU A 151 8.05 -11.74 12.69
N LYS A 152 9.00 -12.66 12.76
CA LYS A 152 8.95 -13.80 13.68
C LYS A 152 10.24 -13.89 14.47
N ARG A 153 10.14 -14.46 15.67
CA ARG A 153 11.33 -14.83 16.46
C ARG A 153 12.18 -15.83 15.66
N SER A 154 13.50 -15.74 15.82
CA SER A 154 14.46 -16.61 15.12
C SER A 154 14.29 -18.11 15.38
N LYS A 155 13.64 -18.48 16.49
CA LYS A 155 13.33 -19.89 16.83
C LYS A 155 12.05 -20.41 16.19
N VAL A 156 11.25 -19.55 15.56
CA VAL A 156 10.02 -19.92 14.87
C VAL A 156 10.39 -20.32 13.44
N ALA A 157 9.80 -21.40 12.95
CA ALA A 157 10.06 -21.87 11.59
C ALA A 157 9.52 -20.85 10.56
N VAL A 158 10.31 -20.60 9.52
CA VAL A 158 9.92 -19.69 8.42
C VAL A 158 8.59 -20.10 7.77
N SER A 159 8.28 -21.39 7.75
CA SER A 159 7.00 -21.94 7.25
C SER A 159 5.77 -21.42 7.99
N GLU A 160 5.91 -20.96 9.23
CA GLU A 160 4.83 -20.33 9.99
C GLU A 160 4.54 -18.92 9.48
N GLY A 161 5.59 -18.10 9.28
CA GLY A 161 5.46 -16.77 8.68
C GLY A 161 4.90 -16.82 7.24
N ILE A 162 5.32 -17.81 6.45
CA ILE A 162 4.77 -18.03 5.10
C ILE A 162 3.27 -18.32 5.16
N ARG A 163 2.83 -19.23 6.04
CA ARG A 163 1.41 -19.56 6.19
C ARG A 163 0.57 -18.36 6.61
N GLN A 164 1.07 -17.54 7.54
CA GLN A 164 0.38 -16.33 7.97
C GLN A 164 0.30 -15.30 6.84
N THR A 165 1.39 -15.09 6.09
CA THR A 165 1.40 -14.19 4.93
C THR A 165 0.38 -14.61 3.87
N ILE A 166 0.31 -15.91 3.56
CA ILE A 166 -0.69 -16.48 2.65
C ILE A 166 -2.11 -16.26 3.20
N GLY A 167 -2.31 -16.45 4.51
CA GLY A 167 -3.60 -16.19 5.17
C GLY A 167 -4.03 -14.73 5.04
N ASN A 168 -3.10 -13.79 5.20
CA ASN A 168 -3.36 -12.36 5.04
C ASN A 168 -3.76 -11.99 3.60
N GLN A 169 -3.45 -12.82 2.60
CA GLN A 169 -3.77 -12.58 1.19
C GLN A 169 -5.03 -13.30 0.69
N LYS A 170 -5.67 -14.13 1.52
CA LYS A 170 -6.96 -14.76 1.16
C LYS A 170 -8.12 -13.84 1.50
N ALA A 171 -9.12 -13.78 0.62
CA ALA A 171 -10.36 -13.04 0.85
C ALA A 171 -11.11 -13.59 2.07
#